data_AF-A0A0C3FV82-F1
#
_entry.id   AF-A0A0C3FV82-F1
#
_cell.length_a   1.000
_cell.length_b   1.000
_cell.length_c   1.000
_cell.angle_alpha   90.00
_cell.angle_beta   90.00
_cell.angle_gamma   90.00
#
_symmetry.space_group_name_H-M   'P 1'
#
loop_
_entity.id
_entity.type
_entity.pdbx_description
1 polymer ?
#
loop_
_entity_poly.entity_id
_entity_poly.type
_entity_poly.pdbx_seq_one_letter_code
_entity_poly.pdbx_strand_id
1 'polypeptide(L)'
;MLYSNLEFLRGIERLGGSVGYQEHLESLHTISNFTHIAAALTSDSYANIVWVTGEVLSFFIYSTLKINTGEYTGKGDAWGLAAGAVKFVGFIKYNSWEEVISAENEFSIVGAGVSANGLLVTFSINGHQVALLTATGLGVSVLLGAGGDLTWTQDT
;
A
#
# COMPACT_ATOMS: atom_id res chain seq x y z
N MET A 1 16.50 12.73 -17.27
CA MET A 1 16.66 11.74 -16.18
C MET A 1 17.24 12.41 -14.94
N LEU A 2 16.50 13.31 -14.28
CA LEU A 2 16.97 14.05 -13.09
C LEU A 2 15.94 14.10 -11.94
N TYR A 3 14.67 13.80 -12.23
CA TYR A 3 13.59 13.81 -11.24
C TYR A 3 13.63 12.62 -10.25
N SER A 4 14.28 11.52 -10.63
CA SER A 4 14.39 10.31 -9.79
C SER A 4 15.30 10.48 -8.57
N ASN A 5 16.23 11.45 -8.61
CA ASN A 5 17.21 11.64 -7.54
C ASN A 5 16.63 12.45 -6.37
N LEU A 6 15.75 13.41 -6.62
CA LEU A 6 15.16 14.25 -5.57
C LEU A 6 14.16 13.46 -4.70
N GLU A 7 13.33 12.62 -5.32
CA GLU A 7 12.39 11.77 -4.60
C GLU A 7 13.11 10.65 -3.82
N PHE A 8 14.21 10.13 -4.36
CA PHE A 8 15.10 9.20 -3.65
C PHE A 8 15.76 9.86 -2.43
N LEU A 9 16.29 11.06 -2.57
CA LEU A 9 16.91 11.82 -1.48
C LEU A 9 15.88 12.20 -0.41
N ARG A 10 14.67 12.61 -0.79
CA ARG A 10 13.56 12.88 0.14
C ARG A 10 13.09 11.63 0.87
N GLY A 11 13.08 10.47 0.20
CA GLY A 11 12.80 9.18 0.82
C GLY A 11 13.81 8.85 1.93
N ILE A 12 15.10 9.11 1.70
CA ILE A 12 16.16 8.94 2.70
C ILE A 12 16.03 9.99 3.83
N GLU A 13 15.69 11.24 3.53
CA GLU A 13 15.46 12.29 4.54
C GLU A 13 14.27 11.97 5.45
N ARG A 14 13.21 11.32 4.92
CA ARG A 14 12.05 10.84 5.72
C ARG A 14 12.39 9.72 6.69
N LEU A 15 13.50 9.00 6.49
CA LEU A 15 13.96 7.95 7.42
C LEU A 15 14.51 8.52 8.74
N GLY A 16 14.60 9.86 8.90
CA GLY A 16 15.12 10.48 10.12
C GLY A 16 16.60 10.16 10.40
N GLY A 17 17.31 9.62 9.41
CA GLY A 17 18.64 9.03 9.60
C GLY A 17 18.61 7.69 10.35
N SER A 18 19.69 7.35 11.05
CA SER A 18 19.80 6.08 11.78
C SER A 18 18.82 5.95 12.96
N VAL A 19 18.28 7.07 13.45
CA VAL A 19 17.36 7.11 14.60
C VAL A 19 15.99 6.55 14.22
N GLY A 20 15.40 7.01 13.10
CA GLY A 20 14.13 6.45 12.61
C GLY A 20 14.24 4.99 12.18
N TYR A 21 15.42 4.58 11.68
CA TYR A 21 15.71 3.17 11.43
C TYR A 21 15.73 2.32 12.71
N GLN A 22 16.30 2.86 13.79
CA GLN A 22 16.39 2.16 15.07
C GLN A 22 15.02 2.05 15.76
N GLU A 23 14.19 3.10 15.69
CA GLU A 23 12.80 3.06 16.17
C GLU A 23 11.96 2.02 15.41
N HIS A 24 12.17 1.87 14.09
CA HIS A 24 11.52 0.81 13.31
C HIS A 24 12.02 -0.60 13.68
N LEU A 25 13.32 -0.77 13.94
CA LEU A 25 13.84 -2.06 14.40
C LEU A 25 13.32 -2.43 15.80
N GLU A 26 13.12 -1.44 16.67
CA GLU A 26 12.54 -1.64 17.99
C GLU A 26 11.03 -1.92 17.89
N SER A 27 10.33 -1.36 16.89
CA SER A 27 8.92 -1.68 16.60
C SER A 27 8.72 -3.03 15.89
N LEU A 28 9.75 -3.62 15.27
CA LEU A 28 9.70 -5.00 14.74
C LEU A 28 9.41 -6.03 15.84
N HIS A 29 9.75 -5.78 17.11
CA HIS A 29 9.32 -6.63 18.23
C HIS A 29 7.81 -6.57 18.51
N THR A 30 7.11 -5.57 17.97
CA THR A 30 5.64 -5.43 18.01
C THR A 30 4.96 -5.77 16.69
N ILE A 31 5.69 -6.10 15.62
CA ILE A 31 5.07 -6.55 14.36
C ILE A 31 4.48 -7.93 14.62
N SER A 32 3.16 -7.93 14.84
CA SER A 32 2.33 -9.11 14.95
C SER A 32 2.67 -10.05 13.79
N ASN A 33 2.97 -11.31 14.12
CA ASN A 33 3.41 -12.33 13.18
C ASN A 33 2.67 -12.24 11.83
N PHE A 34 3.41 -12.47 10.72
CA PHE A 34 2.93 -12.63 9.33
C PHE A 34 1.83 -13.70 9.13
N THR A 35 1.23 -14.22 10.20
CA THR A 35 0.15 -15.22 10.23
C THR A 35 -1.24 -14.63 9.98
N HIS A 36 -1.41 -13.30 9.93
CA HIS A 36 -2.72 -12.67 9.64
C HIS A 36 -3.20 -12.88 8.19
N ILE A 37 -2.36 -13.42 7.30
CA ILE A 37 -2.69 -13.65 5.88
C ILE A 37 -3.75 -14.75 5.71
N ALA A 38 -3.85 -15.69 6.66
CA ALA A 38 -4.86 -16.76 6.57
C ALA A 38 -6.30 -16.27 6.86
N ALA A 39 -6.47 -15.13 7.54
CA ALA A 39 -7.78 -14.56 7.84
C ALA A 39 -8.36 -13.72 6.69
N ALA A 40 -7.52 -13.20 5.78
CA ALA A 40 -7.91 -12.30 4.69
C ALA A 40 -8.61 -12.99 3.49
N LEU A 41 -8.92 -14.29 3.58
CA LEU A 41 -9.61 -15.06 2.54
C LEU A 41 -11.04 -15.44 2.91
N THR A 42 -11.60 -14.91 4.01
CA THR A 42 -13.04 -14.96 4.20
C THR A 42 -13.69 -14.10 3.12
N SER A 43 -14.50 -14.74 2.29
CA SER A 43 -15.26 -14.11 1.21
C SER A 43 -16.28 -13.12 1.79
N ASP A 44 -15.83 -11.93 2.17
CA ASP A 44 -16.74 -10.81 2.36
C ASP A 44 -17.27 -10.42 0.97
N SER A 45 -18.59 -10.52 0.81
CA SER A 45 -19.24 -10.16 -0.43
C SER A 45 -19.23 -8.64 -0.57
N TYR A 46 -18.31 -8.11 -1.35
CA TYR A 46 -18.29 -6.69 -1.69
C TYR A 46 -19.45 -6.34 -2.63
N ALA A 47 -20.18 -5.28 -2.30
CA ALA A 47 -21.29 -4.79 -3.12
C ALA A 47 -20.83 -4.05 -4.39
N ASN A 48 -19.67 -3.39 -4.33
CA ASN A 48 -19.23 -2.45 -5.35
C ASN A 48 -17.83 -2.77 -5.87
N ILE A 49 -17.59 -2.39 -7.14
CA ILE A 49 -16.30 -2.50 -7.82
C ILE A 49 -16.03 -1.20 -8.58
N VAL A 50 -14.82 -0.65 -8.45
CA VAL A 50 -14.38 0.54 -9.20
C VAL A 50 -13.01 0.31 -9.82
N TRP A 51 -12.80 0.81 -11.04
CA TRP A 51 -11.49 0.77 -11.70
C TRP A 51 -10.56 1.80 -11.08
N VAL A 52 -9.30 1.43 -10.92
CA VAL A 52 -8.29 2.30 -10.31
C VAL A 52 -6.99 2.26 -11.09
N THR A 53 -6.28 3.36 -11.00
CA THR A 53 -4.87 3.46 -11.38
C THR A 53 -4.07 3.88 -10.17
N GLY A 54 -2.77 3.58 -10.18
CA GLY A 54 -1.93 4.03 -9.08
C GLY A 54 -0.47 3.71 -9.30
N GLU A 55 0.30 4.02 -8.27
CA GLU A 55 1.72 3.74 -8.23
C GLU A 55 2.20 3.38 -6.82
N VAL A 56 3.21 2.51 -6.77
CA VAL A 56 3.99 2.20 -5.59
C VAL A 56 5.43 2.61 -5.88
N LEU A 57 6.01 3.42 -5.00
CA LEU A 57 7.43 3.79 -5.04
C LEU A 57 8.11 3.24 -3.79
N SER A 58 9.09 2.37 -3.96
CA SER A 58 9.75 1.66 -2.86
C SER A 58 11.23 1.99 -2.77
N PHE A 59 11.64 2.40 -1.58
CA PHE A 59 12.96 2.89 -1.18
C PHE A 59 13.57 1.99 -0.10
N PHE A 60 13.71 0.70 -0.43
CA PHE A 60 14.25 -0.37 0.40
C PHE A 60 13.40 -0.78 1.61
N ILE A 61 13.26 0.08 2.62
CA ILE A 61 12.45 -0.21 3.83
C ILE A 61 11.17 0.61 3.89
N TYR A 62 11.06 1.61 3.03
CA TYR A 62 9.97 2.57 3.01
C TYR A 62 9.35 2.60 1.62
N SER A 63 8.03 2.59 1.54
CA SER A 63 7.29 2.68 0.28
C SER A 63 6.19 3.71 0.38
N THR A 64 5.89 4.37 -0.73
CA THR A 64 4.70 5.21 -0.85
C THR A 64 3.71 4.54 -1.80
N LEU A 65 2.43 4.60 -1.46
CA LEU A 65 1.32 4.08 -2.25
C LEU A 65 0.41 5.25 -2.61
N LYS A 66 0.10 5.37 -3.90
CA LYS A 66 -0.90 6.31 -4.39
C LYS A 66 -1.90 5.58 -5.29
N ILE A 67 -3.18 5.81 -5.03
CA ILE A 67 -4.29 5.23 -5.78
C ILE A 67 -5.22 6.35 -6.23
N ASN A 68 -5.76 6.26 -7.44
CA ASN A 68 -6.78 7.16 -7.96
C ASN A 68 -7.90 6.34 -8.61
N THR A 69 -9.13 6.66 -8.23
CA THR A 69 -10.37 6.01 -8.69
C THR A 69 -11.17 6.87 -9.67
N GLY A 70 -10.71 8.10 -9.94
CA GLY A 70 -11.43 9.15 -10.66
C GLY A 70 -12.20 10.10 -9.73
N GLU A 71 -12.78 9.59 -8.64
CA GLU A 71 -13.54 10.37 -7.67
C GLU A 71 -12.85 10.48 -6.30
N TYR A 72 -11.96 9.53 -6.00
CA TYR A 72 -11.21 9.47 -4.75
C TYR A 72 -9.75 9.18 -5.02
N THR A 73 -8.88 9.84 -4.27
CA THR A 73 -7.45 9.62 -4.25
C THR A 73 -7.03 9.09 -2.88
N GLY A 74 -6.37 7.92 -2.87
CA GLY A 74 -5.76 7.33 -1.69
C GLY A 74 -4.26 7.59 -1.67
N LYS A 75 -3.70 8.02 -0.54
CA LYS A 75 -2.26 8.18 -0.35
C LYS A 75 -1.83 7.64 0.99
N GLY A 76 -0.80 6.82 0.98
CA GLY A 76 -0.28 6.20 2.18
C GLY A 76 1.20 5.88 2.08
N ASP A 77 1.78 5.61 3.23
CA ASP A 77 3.16 5.23 3.38
C ASP A 77 3.23 3.87 4.07
N ALA A 78 4.15 3.02 3.63
CA ALA A 78 4.33 1.67 4.13
C ALA A 78 5.78 1.42 4.52
N TRP A 79 5.95 0.57 5.53
CA TRP A 79 7.23 0.01 5.91
C TRP A 79 7.29 -1.46 5.53
N GLY A 80 8.43 -1.88 5.01
CA GLY A 80 8.65 -3.24 4.54
C GLY A 80 9.77 -3.31 3.51
N LEU A 81 10.32 -4.51 3.33
CA LEU A 81 11.40 -4.75 2.38
C LEU A 81 10.87 -4.70 0.95
N ALA A 82 11.04 -3.55 0.31
CA ALA A 82 10.63 -3.34 -1.06
C ALA A 82 11.57 -2.37 -1.81
N ALA A 83 11.81 -2.63 -3.08
CA ALA A 83 12.61 -1.73 -3.92
C ALA A 83 12.05 -1.67 -5.33
N GLY A 84 12.01 -0.46 -5.89
CA GLY A 84 11.59 -0.22 -7.27
C GLY A 84 10.39 0.71 -7.39
N ALA A 85 9.82 0.77 -8.58
CA ALA A 85 8.66 1.59 -8.88
C ALA A 85 7.70 0.81 -9.77
N VAL A 86 6.44 0.77 -9.39
CA VAL A 86 5.38 0.08 -10.14
C VAL A 86 4.24 1.04 -10.35
N LYS A 87 3.82 1.21 -11.61
CA LYS A 87 2.50 1.77 -11.93
C LYS A 87 1.56 0.61 -12.15
N PHE A 88 0.33 0.71 -11.67
CA PHE A 88 -0.63 -0.38 -11.79
C PHE A 88 -1.98 0.11 -12.28
N VAL A 89 -2.72 -0.82 -12.88
CA VAL A 89 -4.13 -0.69 -13.22
C VAL A 89 -4.84 -1.89 -12.63
N GLY A 90 -6.01 -1.65 -12.03
CA GLY A 90 -6.76 -2.70 -11.36
C GLY A 90 -8.14 -2.25 -10.97
N PHE A 91 -8.73 -2.97 -10.02
CA PHE A 91 -10.01 -2.61 -9.44
C PHE A 91 -9.98 -2.74 -7.91
N ILE A 92 -10.77 -1.90 -7.25
CA ILE A 92 -11.07 -2.01 -5.83
C ILE A 92 -12.46 -2.60 -5.68
N LYS A 93 -12.57 -3.61 -4.82
CA LYS A 93 -13.84 -4.12 -4.30
C LYS A 93 -14.08 -3.53 -2.91
N TYR A 94 -15.29 -3.05 -2.66
CA TYR A 94 -15.67 -2.36 -1.42
C TYR A 94 -17.19 -2.40 -1.19
N ASN A 95 -17.66 -2.02 0.00
CA ASN A 95 -19.09 -1.94 0.32
C ASN A 95 -19.64 -0.53 0.14
N SER A 96 -19.08 0.47 0.79
CA SER A 96 -19.47 1.87 0.64
C SER A 96 -18.27 2.80 0.76
N TRP A 97 -18.29 3.92 0.03
CA TRP A 97 -17.23 4.92 0.17
C TRP A 97 -17.29 5.60 1.53
N GLU A 98 -18.49 5.77 2.09
CA GLU A 98 -18.70 6.31 3.43
C GLU A 98 -17.95 5.51 4.50
N GLU A 99 -17.88 4.19 4.37
CA GLU A 99 -17.11 3.33 5.26
C GLU A 99 -15.61 3.46 5.00
N VAL A 100 -15.19 3.35 3.74
CA VAL A 100 -13.76 3.38 3.34
C VAL A 100 -13.07 4.68 3.76
N ILE A 101 -13.77 5.82 3.67
CA ILE A 101 -13.23 7.14 4.02
C ILE A 101 -13.48 7.54 5.48
N SER A 102 -14.15 6.71 6.28
CA SER A 102 -14.56 7.06 7.65
C SER A 102 -13.38 7.27 8.60
N ALA A 103 -12.24 6.65 8.31
CA ALA A 103 -10.99 6.78 9.05
C ALA A 103 -9.78 6.47 8.16
N GLU A 104 -8.58 6.68 8.69
CA GLU A 104 -7.35 6.18 8.08
C GLU A 104 -7.41 4.64 7.97
N ASN A 105 -6.94 4.11 6.84
CA ASN A 105 -6.94 2.69 6.56
C ASN A 105 -5.53 2.13 6.82
N GLU A 106 -5.44 1.12 7.66
CA GLU A 106 -4.30 0.22 7.64
C GLU A 106 -4.34 -0.55 6.31
N PHE A 107 -3.21 -0.68 5.63
CA PHE A 107 -3.11 -1.45 4.41
C PHE A 107 -1.94 -2.44 4.44
N SER A 108 -2.08 -3.52 3.67
CA SER A 108 -1.02 -4.50 3.46
C SER A 108 -0.91 -4.81 1.97
N ILE A 109 0.32 -4.75 1.45
CA ILE A 109 0.65 -5.01 0.05
C ILE A 109 1.34 -6.37 -0.07
N VAL A 110 0.79 -7.21 -0.95
CA VAL A 110 1.43 -8.45 -1.39
C VAL A 110 1.62 -8.38 -2.90
N GLY A 111 2.88 -8.42 -3.34
CA GLY A 111 3.25 -8.50 -4.76
C GLY A 111 3.91 -9.84 -5.06
N ALA A 112 3.46 -10.53 -6.11
CA ALA A 112 4.09 -11.76 -6.59
C ALA A 112 4.49 -11.63 -8.07
N GLY A 113 5.78 -11.82 -8.37
CA GLY A 113 6.28 -12.06 -9.73
C GLY A 113 7.40 -11.13 -10.20
N VAL A 114 8.33 -11.69 -10.98
CA VAL A 114 9.34 -10.99 -11.79
C VAL A 114 8.91 -11.12 -13.26
N SER A 115 7.80 -10.48 -13.66
CA SER A 115 7.41 -10.23 -15.08
C SER A 115 5.93 -9.88 -15.26
N ALA A 116 5.05 -10.35 -14.37
CA ALA A 116 3.62 -9.99 -14.33
C ALA A 116 3.26 -9.73 -12.87
N ASN A 117 3.50 -8.51 -12.40
CA ASN A 117 3.44 -8.17 -10.98
C ASN A 117 1.97 -8.05 -10.56
N GLY A 118 1.35 -9.17 -10.18
CA GLY A 118 0.06 -9.15 -9.51
C GLY A 118 0.22 -8.42 -8.17
N LEU A 119 -0.59 -7.39 -7.96
CA LEU A 119 -0.61 -6.59 -6.74
C LEU A 119 -1.94 -6.83 -6.04
N LEU A 120 -1.88 -7.30 -4.80
CA LEU A 120 -3.02 -7.39 -3.90
C LEU A 120 -2.80 -6.41 -2.76
N VAL A 121 -3.77 -5.53 -2.52
CA VAL A 121 -3.76 -4.63 -1.36
C VAL A 121 -5.06 -4.77 -0.58
N THR A 122 -4.95 -5.13 0.69
CA THR A 122 -6.08 -5.14 1.63
C THR A 122 -6.11 -3.82 2.40
N PHE A 123 -7.30 -3.26 2.62
CA PHE A 123 -7.50 -2.07 3.46
C PHE A 123 -8.38 -2.44 4.64
N SER A 124 -8.02 -1.99 5.83
CA SER A 124 -8.76 -2.22 7.07
C SER A 124 -8.84 -1.01 7.96
N ILE A 125 -9.93 -0.92 8.72
CA ILE A 125 -10.13 0.06 9.79
C ILE A 125 -10.35 -0.73 11.08
N ASN A 126 -9.49 -0.52 12.09
CA ASN A 126 -9.54 -1.26 13.36
C ASN A 126 -9.53 -2.80 13.16
N GLY A 127 -8.74 -3.30 12.21
CA GLY A 127 -8.67 -4.72 11.85
C GLY A 127 -9.88 -5.27 11.07
N HIS A 128 -10.89 -4.45 10.76
CA HIS A 128 -12.00 -4.83 9.88
C HIS A 128 -11.69 -4.47 8.42
N GLN A 129 -11.73 -5.44 7.52
CA GLN A 129 -11.40 -5.22 6.11
C GLN A 129 -12.52 -4.45 5.40
N VAL A 130 -12.22 -3.24 4.92
CA VAL A 130 -13.18 -2.34 4.27
C VAL A 130 -13.07 -2.36 2.74
N ALA A 131 -11.91 -2.73 2.21
CA ALA A 131 -11.70 -2.81 0.76
C ALA A 131 -10.58 -3.79 0.36
N LEU A 132 -10.63 -4.23 -0.90
CA LEU A 132 -9.63 -5.08 -1.53
C LEU A 132 -9.29 -4.58 -2.93
N LEU A 133 -8.03 -4.22 -3.16
CA LEU A 133 -7.49 -3.87 -4.48
C LEU A 133 -6.80 -5.08 -5.10
N THR A 134 -7.16 -5.38 -6.35
CA THR A 134 -6.43 -6.31 -7.20
C THR A 134 -5.98 -5.58 -8.45
N ALA A 135 -4.69 -5.57 -8.72
CA ALA A 135 -4.12 -4.86 -9.86
C ALA A 135 -3.00 -5.65 -10.53
N THR A 136 -2.71 -5.27 -11.77
CA THR A 136 -1.54 -5.71 -12.50
C THR A 136 -0.59 -4.54 -12.66
N GLY A 137 0.66 -4.75 -12.24
CA GLY A 137 1.72 -3.75 -12.28
C GLY A 137 2.50 -3.80 -13.59
N LEU A 138 2.85 -2.62 -14.09
CA LEU A 138 3.90 -2.38 -15.07
C LEU A 138 5.10 -1.76 -14.33
N GLY A 139 6.20 -2.50 -14.25
CA GLY A 139 7.42 -2.06 -13.58
C GLY A 139 8.26 -3.21 -13.03
N VAL A 140 9.32 -2.88 -12.31
CA VAL A 140 10.16 -3.84 -11.59
C VAL A 140 10.09 -3.47 -10.11
N SER A 141 9.57 -4.39 -9.30
CA SER A 141 9.64 -4.27 -7.84
C SER A 141 9.84 -5.62 -7.20
N VAL A 142 10.60 -5.63 -6.12
CA VAL A 142 10.48 -6.68 -5.10
C VAL A 142 9.60 -6.09 -4.00
N LEU A 143 8.51 -6.77 -3.65
CA LEU A 143 7.59 -6.38 -2.57
C LEU A 143 7.45 -7.58 -1.64
N LEU A 144 8.21 -7.60 -0.54
CA LEU A 144 8.09 -8.62 0.49
C LEU A 144 7.24 -8.05 1.63
N GLY A 145 5.92 -8.23 1.55
CA GLY A 145 4.95 -7.91 2.60
C GLY A 145 5.17 -6.54 3.25
N ALA A 146 4.65 -5.49 2.63
CA ALA A 146 4.76 -4.13 3.17
C ALA A 146 3.41 -3.70 3.76
N GLY A 147 3.43 -3.14 4.97
CA GLY A 147 2.24 -2.66 5.67
C GLY A 147 2.37 -1.19 6.06
N GLY A 148 1.26 -0.48 6.13
CA GLY A 148 1.26 0.95 6.45
C GLY A 148 -0.12 1.55 6.55
N ASP A 149 -0.16 2.87 6.50
CA ASP A 149 -1.40 3.64 6.70
C ASP A 149 -1.69 4.50 5.46
N LEU A 150 -2.95 4.55 5.07
CA LEU A 150 -3.44 5.26 3.90
C LEU A 150 -4.68 6.07 4.23
N THR A 151 -4.65 7.34 3.84
CA THR A 151 -5.81 8.23 3.92
C THR A 151 -6.42 8.42 2.52
N TRP A 152 -7.75 8.32 2.45
CA TRP A 152 -8.53 8.64 1.26
C TRP A 152 -9.00 10.10 1.27
N THR A 153 -9.07 10.72 0.10
CA THR A 153 -9.61 12.06 -0.08
C THR A 153 -10.51 12.07 -1.31
N GLN A 154 -11.68 12.70 -1.20
CA GLN A 154 -12.58 12.88 -2.33
C GLN A 154 -12.05 14.00 -3.23
N ASP A 155 -11.94 13.72 -4.53
CA ASP A 155 -11.57 14.69 -5.54
C ASP A 155 -12.83 15.57 -5.82
N THR A 156 -12.77 16.85 -5.49
CA THR A 156 -13.83 17.85 -5.73
C THR A 156 -13.80 18.44 -7.12
#